data_AF-A0A0W0SUI7-F1
#
_entry.id   AF-A0A0W0SUI7-F1
#
_cell.length_a   1.000
_cell.length_b   1.000
_cell.length_c   1.000
_cell.angle_alpha   90.00
_cell.angle_beta   90.00
_cell.angle_gamma   90.00
#
_symmetry.space_group_name_H-M   'P 1'
#
loop_
_entity.id
_entity.type
_entity.pdbx_description
1 polymer ?
#
loop_
_entity_poly.entity_id
_entity_poly.type
_entity_poly.pdbx_seq_one_letter_code
_entity_poly.pdbx_strand_id
1 'polypeptide(L)'
;MKTQLFLTNHGIIHPIAVICDDKDLDNIITLFSLFQSSPACEKALSVLSNTPNVKIDFTRDNLKFQGQWLADKKEIHIKNNLSLEKTLQTFIFELCNANNPALVSSKLKYSNFLTADAYATYIETAEHQSFKMAVTLYLEILSRNNDALKQPSDIEVKGLKMLFGDETYLAYVKQNGHYDYYVKGYIQAMQKRNSFFVEQQSTSLVADPSSLPTENEIFGMK
;
A
#
# COMPACT_ATOMS: atom_id res chain seq x y z
N MET A 1 19.09 5.42 17.07
CA MET A 1 17.89 5.10 17.87
C MET A 1 16.69 5.56 17.03
N LYS A 2 15.47 5.12 17.35
CA LYS A 2 14.28 5.51 16.60
C LYS A 2 13.52 6.58 17.39
N THR A 3 13.10 7.62 16.69
CA THR A 3 12.25 8.68 17.22
C THR A 3 10.81 8.45 16.74
N GLN A 4 9.86 8.66 17.65
CA GLN A 4 8.45 8.70 17.33
C GLN A 4 7.89 10.10 17.63
N LEU A 5 7.31 10.72 16.61
CA LEU A 5 6.59 11.98 16.70
C LEU A 5 5.09 11.73 16.49
N PHE A 6 4.27 12.69 16.90
CA PHE A 6 2.84 12.66 16.63
C PHE A 6 2.41 13.93 15.90
N LEU A 7 1.68 13.76 14.81
CA LEU A 7 1.01 14.86 14.12
C LEU A 7 -0.35 15.06 14.79
N THR A 8 -0.59 16.26 15.32
CA THR A 8 -1.80 16.62 16.09
C THR A 8 -2.30 18.04 15.78
N ASN A 9 -2.02 18.58 14.60
CA ASN A 9 -2.40 19.95 14.23
C ASN A 9 -3.93 20.10 14.01
N HIS A 10 -4.37 21.34 13.73
CA HIS A 10 -5.79 21.65 13.51
C HIS A 10 -6.37 20.81 12.35
N GLY A 11 -7.44 20.07 12.63
CA GLY A 11 -8.12 19.21 11.66
C GLY A 11 -7.71 17.74 11.70
N ILE A 12 -6.65 17.37 12.45
CA ILE A 12 -6.36 15.97 12.74
C ILE A 12 -7.28 15.47 13.86
N ILE A 13 -8.11 14.48 13.56
CA ILE A 13 -9.07 13.89 14.50
C ILE A 13 -8.40 12.86 15.39
N HIS A 14 -7.65 11.93 14.80
CA HIS A 14 -6.82 10.97 15.52
C HIS A 14 -5.33 11.26 15.27
N PRO A 15 -4.49 11.32 16.32
CA PRO A 15 -3.05 11.50 16.16
C PRO A 15 -2.45 10.48 15.19
N ILE A 16 -1.59 10.96 14.30
CA ILE A 16 -0.85 10.10 13.36
C ILE A 16 0.58 9.96 13.89
N ALA A 17 1.01 8.72 14.12
CA ALA A 17 2.36 8.46 14.58
C ALA A 17 3.34 8.52 13.40
N VAL A 18 4.43 9.27 13.54
CA VAL A 18 5.52 9.36 12.57
C VAL A 18 6.75 8.72 13.19
N ILE A 19 7.32 7.72 12.51
CA ILE A 19 8.47 6.96 12.98
C ILE A 19 9.64 7.23 12.03
N CYS A 20 10.77 7.65 12.58
CA CYS A 20 12.00 7.92 11.82
C CYS A 20 13.24 7.56 12.65
N ASP A 21 14.39 7.44 12.01
CA ASP A 21 15.66 7.35 12.72
C ASP A 21 16.06 8.74 13.23
N ASP A 22 16.66 8.84 14.43
CA ASP A 22 16.95 10.15 15.05
C ASP A 22 17.79 11.08 14.16
N LYS A 23 18.71 10.48 13.38
CA LYS A 23 19.57 11.21 12.43
C LYS A 23 18.79 11.89 11.30
N ASP A 24 17.57 11.42 11.03
CA ASP A 24 16.71 11.91 9.95
C ASP A 24 15.60 12.84 10.47
N LEU A 25 15.54 13.08 11.79
CA LEU A 25 14.48 13.86 12.43
C LEU A 25 14.30 15.24 11.80
N ASP A 26 15.39 15.99 11.59
CA ASP A 26 15.34 17.33 11.00
C ASP A 26 14.84 17.31 9.55
N ASN A 27 15.21 16.28 8.78
CA ASN A 27 14.72 16.09 7.41
C ASN A 27 13.22 15.79 7.40
N ILE A 28 12.73 14.99 8.35
CA ILE A 28 11.31 14.67 8.48
C ILE A 28 10.50 15.88 8.94
N ILE A 29 11.01 16.68 9.87
CA ILE A 29 10.39 17.96 10.28
C ILE A 29 10.30 18.90 9.07
N THR A 30 11.39 19.03 8.30
CA THR A 30 11.41 19.85 7.08
C THR A 30 10.40 19.36 6.05
N LEU A 31 10.30 18.04 5.85
CA LEU A 31 9.32 17.43 4.95
C LEU A 31 7.89 17.80 5.33
N PHE A 32 7.53 17.70 6.62
CA PHE A 32 6.19 18.07 7.06
C PHE A 32 5.93 19.57 6.98
N SER A 33 6.94 20.42 7.23
CA SER A 33 6.81 21.88 7.03
C SER A 33 6.52 22.22 5.57
N LEU A 34 7.22 21.59 4.62
CA LEU A 34 6.97 21.76 3.19
C LEU A 34 5.58 21.27 2.81
N PHE A 35 5.21 20.09 3.26
CA PHE A 35 3.89 19.48 2.99
C PHE A 35 2.74 20.36 3.51
N GLN A 36 2.85 20.89 4.73
CA GLN A 36 1.83 21.73 5.37
C GLN A 36 1.72 23.13 4.75
N SER A 37 2.63 23.52 3.87
CA SER A 37 2.49 24.78 3.11
C SER A 37 1.28 24.80 2.15
N SER A 38 0.76 23.63 1.77
CA SER A 38 -0.44 23.47 0.93
C SER A 38 -1.67 23.13 1.78
N PRO A 39 -2.73 23.97 1.77
CA PRO A 39 -3.99 23.65 2.43
C PRO A 39 -4.65 22.36 1.89
N ALA A 40 -4.44 22.02 0.62
CA ALA A 40 -4.93 20.78 0.04
C ALA A 40 -4.23 19.55 0.65
N CYS A 41 -2.94 19.66 0.93
CA CYS A 41 -2.16 18.65 1.62
C CYS A 41 -2.59 18.49 3.08
N GLU A 42 -2.82 19.59 3.80
CA GLU A 42 -3.38 19.55 5.16
C GLU A 42 -4.76 18.87 5.18
N LYS A 43 -5.62 19.17 4.21
CA LYS A 43 -6.92 18.51 4.06
C LYS A 43 -6.75 17.01 3.81
N ALA A 44 -5.83 16.60 2.94
CA ALA A 44 -5.56 15.17 2.68
C ALA A 44 -5.09 14.44 3.95
N LEU A 45 -4.23 15.07 4.75
CA LEU A 45 -3.78 14.52 6.03
C LEU A 45 -4.92 14.44 7.06
N SER A 46 -5.79 15.45 7.11
CA SER A 46 -7.00 15.44 7.92
C SER A 46 -7.94 14.29 7.53
N VAL A 47 -8.13 14.03 6.22
CA VAL A 47 -8.93 12.88 5.76
C VAL A 47 -8.34 11.57 6.26
N LEU A 48 -7.02 11.38 6.16
CA LEU A 48 -6.33 10.19 6.66
C LEU A 48 -6.54 10.00 8.18
N SER A 49 -6.53 11.11 8.93
CA SER A 49 -6.71 11.10 10.39
C SER A 49 -8.09 10.64 10.88
N ASN A 50 -9.08 10.53 9.99
CA ASN A 50 -10.35 9.84 10.32
C ASN A 50 -10.13 8.34 10.61
N THR A 51 -9.03 7.77 10.12
CA THR A 51 -8.64 6.40 10.43
C THR A 51 -7.81 6.39 11.71
N PRO A 52 -8.27 5.72 12.79
CA PRO A 52 -7.52 5.67 14.04
C PRO A 52 -6.29 4.78 13.93
N ASN A 53 -5.25 5.13 14.68
CA ASN A 53 -3.97 4.40 14.82
C ASN A 53 -3.13 4.31 13.54
N VAL A 54 -3.25 5.30 12.65
CA VAL A 54 -2.40 5.39 11.45
C VAL A 54 -0.96 5.68 11.84
N LYS A 55 -0.02 5.06 11.13
CA LYS A 55 1.42 5.33 11.25
C LYS A 55 2.05 5.66 9.91
N ILE A 56 3.07 6.50 9.93
CA ILE A 56 3.94 6.80 8.81
C ILE A 56 5.36 6.44 9.23
N ASP A 57 5.96 5.46 8.56
CA ASP A 57 7.26 4.88 8.92
C ASP A 57 8.30 5.18 7.83
N PHE A 58 9.27 6.02 8.18
CA PHE A 58 10.39 6.43 7.34
C PHE A 58 11.67 5.62 7.61
N THR A 59 11.60 4.49 8.33
CA THR A 59 12.78 3.70 8.73
C THR A 59 13.06 2.49 7.85
N ARG A 60 12.36 2.33 6.72
CA ARG A 60 12.41 1.12 5.89
C ARG A 60 13.46 1.24 4.79
N ASP A 61 14.43 0.33 4.76
CA ASP A 61 15.49 0.28 3.74
C ASP A 61 15.21 -0.77 2.65
N ASN A 62 14.55 -1.87 3.02
CA ASN A 62 14.32 -3.04 2.18
C ASN A 62 12.93 -3.04 1.52
N LEU A 63 12.45 -1.87 1.08
CA LEU A 63 11.24 -1.78 0.27
C LEU A 63 11.57 -2.04 -1.20
N LYS A 64 10.69 -2.84 -1.85
CA LYS A 64 10.76 -3.09 -3.30
C LYS A 64 10.52 -1.81 -4.11
N PHE A 65 9.57 -0.99 -3.67
CA PHE A 65 9.27 0.32 -4.24
C PHE A 65 9.68 1.42 -3.26
N GLN A 66 9.58 2.69 -3.68
CA GLN A 66 9.97 3.83 -2.85
C GLN A 66 9.03 4.04 -1.66
N GLY A 67 7.76 3.69 -1.83
CA GLY A 67 6.73 3.76 -0.80
C GLY A 67 5.79 2.56 -0.87
N GLN A 68 4.97 2.41 0.17
CA GLN A 68 3.89 1.45 0.21
C GLN A 68 2.83 1.85 1.26
N TRP A 69 1.56 1.89 0.84
CA TRP A 69 0.41 1.86 1.74
C TRP A 69 0.02 0.42 2.11
N LEU A 70 -0.04 0.13 3.41
CA LEU A 70 -0.45 -1.17 3.97
C LEU A 70 -1.81 -1.04 4.66
N ALA A 71 -2.89 -1.17 3.89
CA ALA A 71 -4.26 -0.94 4.35
C ALA A 71 -4.64 -1.72 5.63
N ASP A 72 -4.25 -3.00 5.73
CA ASP A 72 -4.55 -3.84 6.90
C ASP A 72 -3.85 -3.38 8.18
N LYS A 73 -2.63 -2.84 8.04
CA LYS A 73 -1.83 -2.35 9.16
C LYS A 73 -2.09 -0.88 9.47
N LYS A 74 -2.72 -0.16 8.52
CA LYS A 74 -2.90 1.30 8.55
C LYS A 74 -1.55 2.03 8.60
N GLU A 75 -0.58 1.54 7.84
CA GLU A 75 0.79 2.07 7.84
C GLU A 75 1.17 2.53 6.43
N ILE A 76 1.69 3.76 6.33
CA ILE A 76 2.42 4.24 5.16
C ILE A 76 3.90 3.98 5.44
N HIS A 77 4.57 3.23 4.57
CA HIS A 77 6.01 2.98 4.64
C HIS A 77 6.71 3.77 3.54
N ILE A 78 7.75 4.51 3.89
CA ILE A 78 8.57 5.29 2.95
C ILE A 78 10.03 4.87 3.11
N LYS A 79 10.73 4.72 1.98
CA LYS A 79 12.10 4.24 1.95
C LYS A 79 13.07 5.26 2.59
N ASN A 80 13.98 4.80 3.45
CA ASN A 80 14.80 5.64 4.35
C ASN A 80 16.08 6.25 3.74
N ASN A 81 16.23 6.22 2.42
CA ASN A 81 17.44 6.70 1.73
C ASN A 81 17.14 7.52 0.47
N LEU A 82 15.96 8.15 0.46
CA LEU A 82 15.53 9.04 -0.60
C LEU A 82 15.99 10.47 -0.31
N SER A 83 16.21 11.25 -1.37
CA SER A 83 16.34 12.70 -1.23
C SER A 83 15.04 13.30 -0.68
N LEU A 84 15.11 14.45 0.00
CA LEU A 84 13.94 15.13 0.56
C LEU A 84 12.78 15.25 -0.44
N GLU A 85 13.09 15.65 -1.68
CA GLU A 85 12.11 15.77 -2.76
C GLU A 85 11.44 14.42 -3.11
N LYS A 86 12.23 13.34 -3.21
CA LYS A 86 11.69 12.01 -3.50
C LYS A 86 10.92 11.45 -2.31
N THR A 87 11.34 11.70 -1.08
CA THR A 87 10.59 11.37 0.13
C THR A 87 9.24 12.08 0.14
N LEU A 88 9.21 13.37 -0.20
CA LEU A 88 7.99 14.16 -0.29
C LEU A 88 7.04 13.65 -1.38
N GLN A 89 7.53 13.45 -2.61
CA GLN A 89 6.74 12.89 -3.73
C GLN A 89 6.14 11.52 -3.36
N THR A 90 6.96 10.65 -2.77
CA THR A 90 6.54 9.31 -2.34
C THR A 90 5.51 9.39 -1.22
N PHE A 91 5.73 10.22 -0.21
CA PHE A 91 4.79 10.40 0.90
C PHE A 91 3.43 10.90 0.40
N ILE A 92 3.41 11.91 -0.46
CA ILE A 92 2.16 12.44 -1.05
C ILE A 92 1.43 11.34 -1.82
N PHE A 93 2.15 10.55 -2.61
CA PHE A 93 1.55 9.45 -3.38
C PHE A 93 0.93 8.39 -2.46
N GLU A 94 1.65 7.93 -1.44
CA GLU A 94 1.12 6.92 -0.51
C GLU A 94 0.00 7.48 0.38
N LEU A 95 0.02 8.77 0.71
CA LEU A 95 -1.10 9.44 1.37
C LEU A 95 -2.35 9.43 0.49
N CYS A 96 -2.22 9.72 -0.81
CA CYS A 96 -3.31 9.62 -1.76
C CYS A 96 -3.83 8.18 -1.85
N ASN A 97 -2.96 7.17 -1.87
CA ASN A 97 -3.34 5.76 -1.80
C ASN A 97 -4.11 5.42 -0.52
N ALA A 98 -3.64 5.91 0.63
CA ALA A 98 -4.28 5.66 1.92
C ALA A 98 -5.68 6.28 2.01
N ASN A 99 -5.90 7.42 1.35
CA ASN A 99 -7.20 8.08 1.24
C ASN A 99 -8.08 7.54 0.10
N ASN A 100 -7.57 6.64 -0.73
CA ASN A 100 -8.31 6.14 -1.89
C ASN A 100 -9.32 5.06 -1.45
N PRO A 101 -10.64 5.28 -1.61
CA PRO A 101 -11.66 4.33 -1.17
C PRO A 101 -11.63 2.99 -1.95
N ALA A 102 -10.99 2.94 -3.12
CA ALA A 102 -10.79 1.70 -3.87
C ALA A 102 -9.66 0.83 -3.27
N LEU A 103 -8.74 1.42 -2.51
CA LEU A 103 -7.57 0.75 -1.92
C LEU A 103 -7.77 0.38 -0.44
N VAL A 104 -9.01 0.38 0.04
CA VAL A 104 -9.32 -0.12 1.39
C VAL A 104 -9.19 -1.64 1.46
N SER A 105 -8.76 -2.16 2.60
CA SER A 105 -8.53 -3.59 2.85
C SER A 105 -9.66 -4.50 2.35
N SER A 106 -10.92 -4.12 2.59
CA SER A 106 -12.08 -4.94 2.19
C SER A 106 -12.24 -5.09 0.67
N LYS A 107 -11.76 -4.12 -0.12
CA LYS A 107 -11.77 -4.15 -1.59
C LYS A 107 -10.58 -4.93 -2.15
N LEU A 108 -9.44 -4.88 -1.47
CA LEU A 108 -8.19 -5.53 -1.88
C LEU A 108 -8.10 -7.02 -1.55
N LYS A 109 -9.14 -7.63 -0.98
CA LYS A 109 -9.14 -9.08 -0.71
C LYS A 109 -9.01 -9.87 -2.02
N TYR A 110 -8.04 -10.78 -2.08
CA TYR A 110 -7.83 -11.63 -3.26
C TYR A 110 -9.09 -12.40 -3.69
N SER A 111 -9.96 -12.79 -2.74
CA SER A 111 -11.22 -13.47 -3.00
C SER A 111 -12.23 -12.66 -3.82
N ASN A 112 -12.05 -11.34 -3.93
CA ASN A 112 -12.92 -10.47 -4.73
C ASN A 112 -12.62 -10.56 -6.23
N PHE A 113 -11.55 -11.25 -6.63
CA PHE A 113 -11.04 -11.28 -8.00
C PHE A 113 -10.97 -12.72 -8.49
N LEU A 114 -11.29 -12.90 -9.78
CA LEU A 114 -11.23 -14.22 -10.42
C LEU A 114 -9.82 -14.56 -10.92
N THR A 115 -9.06 -13.53 -11.33
CA THR A 115 -7.74 -13.70 -11.94
C THR A 115 -6.73 -12.72 -11.33
N ALA A 116 -5.45 -13.09 -11.40
CA ALA A 116 -4.34 -12.24 -10.97
C ALA A 116 -4.27 -10.94 -11.79
N ASP A 117 -4.64 -11.02 -13.08
CA ASP A 117 -4.69 -9.90 -14.02
C ASP A 117 -5.76 -8.87 -13.63
N ALA A 118 -6.96 -9.34 -13.27
CA ALA A 118 -8.04 -8.49 -12.80
C ALA A 118 -7.67 -7.80 -11.47
N TYR A 119 -7.01 -8.53 -10.57
CA TYR A 119 -6.51 -7.98 -9.31
C TYR A 119 -5.47 -6.87 -9.53
N ALA A 120 -4.43 -7.14 -10.32
CA ALA A 120 -3.38 -6.17 -10.61
C ALA A 120 -3.92 -4.94 -11.34
N THR A 121 -4.74 -5.14 -12.37
CA THR A 121 -5.36 -4.04 -13.13
C THR A 121 -6.25 -3.16 -12.26
N TYR A 122 -7.02 -3.75 -11.34
CA TYR A 122 -7.84 -2.99 -10.40
C TYR A 122 -7.00 -2.07 -9.52
N ILE A 123 -5.92 -2.60 -8.93
CA ILE A 123 -5.03 -1.82 -8.06
C ILE A 123 -4.35 -0.70 -8.86
N GLU A 124 -3.74 -1.02 -9.99
CA GLU A 124 -3.02 -0.02 -10.81
C GLU A 124 -3.97 1.08 -11.32
N THR A 125 -5.22 0.75 -11.65
CA THR A 125 -6.23 1.74 -12.02
C THR A 125 -6.56 2.67 -10.85
N ALA A 126 -6.69 2.12 -9.64
CA ALA A 126 -6.93 2.91 -8.44
C ALA A 126 -5.71 3.77 -8.07
N GLU A 127 -4.50 3.20 -8.09
CA GLU A 127 -3.24 3.90 -7.86
C GLU A 127 -2.99 5.01 -8.89
N HIS A 128 -3.44 4.84 -10.14
CA HIS A 128 -3.37 5.91 -11.13
C HIS A 128 -4.22 7.13 -10.73
N GLN A 129 -5.41 6.93 -10.14
CA GLN A 129 -6.20 8.05 -9.63
C GLN A 129 -5.49 8.74 -8.46
N SER A 130 -4.86 7.97 -7.58
CA SER A 130 -4.00 8.51 -6.53
C SER A 130 -2.82 9.30 -7.09
N PHE A 131 -2.19 8.82 -8.18
CA PHE A 131 -1.09 9.48 -8.87
C PHE A 131 -1.50 10.85 -9.41
N LYS A 132 -2.62 10.94 -10.12
CA LYS A 132 -3.12 12.23 -10.66
C LYS A 132 -3.30 13.25 -9.53
N MET A 133 -3.91 12.83 -8.42
CA MET A 133 -4.08 13.67 -7.23
C MET A 133 -2.72 14.06 -6.62
N ALA A 134 -1.82 13.10 -6.48
CA ALA A 134 -0.50 13.33 -5.89
C ALA A 134 0.32 14.33 -6.70
N VAL A 135 0.25 14.29 -8.04
CA VAL A 135 0.91 15.29 -8.89
C VAL A 135 0.32 16.68 -8.66
N THR A 136 -1.01 16.81 -8.59
CA THR A 136 -1.65 18.10 -8.28
C THR A 136 -1.17 18.66 -6.94
N LEU A 137 -1.16 17.84 -5.89
CA LEU A 137 -0.69 18.24 -4.55
C LEU A 137 0.80 18.63 -4.55
N TYR A 138 1.63 17.83 -5.22
CA TYR A 138 3.06 18.10 -5.31
C TYR A 138 3.37 19.40 -6.06
N LEU A 139 2.68 19.67 -7.17
CA LEU A 139 2.84 20.91 -7.93
C LEU A 139 2.40 22.15 -7.13
N GLU A 140 1.37 22.02 -6.28
CA GLU A 140 0.99 23.10 -5.38
C GLU A 140 2.11 23.40 -4.37
N ILE A 141 2.66 22.37 -3.71
CA ILE A 141 3.78 22.54 -2.77
C ILE A 141 4.97 23.17 -3.49
N LEU A 142 5.32 22.68 -4.69
CA LEU A 142 6.42 23.21 -5.48
C LEU A 142 6.24 24.71 -5.72
N SER A 143 5.06 25.12 -6.23
CA SER A 143 4.76 26.53 -6.52
C SER A 143 4.88 27.47 -5.31
N ARG A 144 4.63 26.95 -4.10
CA ARG A 144 4.69 27.70 -2.84
C ARG A 144 6.09 27.72 -2.22
N ASN A 145 6.97 26.80 -2.64
CA ASN A 145 8.29 26.59 -2.05
C ASN A 145 9.39 26.54 -3.13
N ASN A 146 9.27 27.40 -4.16
CA ASN A 146 10.16 27.37 -5.32
C ASN A 146 11.65 27.49 -4.98
N ASP A 147 11.99 28.13 -3.86
CA ASP A 147 13.38 28.33 -3.41
C ASP A 147 13.91 27.16 -2.56
N ALA A 148 13.02 26.39 -1.94
CA ALA A 148 13.38 25.29 -1.04
C ALA A 148 13.35 23.91 -1.72
N LEU A 149 12.66 23.80 -2.86
CA LEU A 149 12.55 22.57 -3.63
C LEU A 149 13.22 22.71 -4.99
N LYS A 150 13.94 21.66 -5.38
CA LYS A 150 14.51 21.58 -6.72
C LYS A 150 13.38 21.52 -7.74
N GLN A 151 13.46 22.37 -8.76
CA GLN A 151 12.49 22.35 -9.86
C GLN A 151 12.67 21.06 -10.68
N PRO A 152 11.56 20.38 -11.05
CA PRO A 152 11.63 19.22 -11.93
C PRO A 152 12.28 19.59 -13.26
N SER A 153 13.11 18.69 -13.78
CA SER A 153 13.66 18.84 -15.13
C SER A 153 12.57 18.70 -16.20
N ASP A 154 12.83 19.20 -17.42
CA ASP A 154 11.92 19.03 -18.56
C ASP A 154 11.59 17.56 -18.84
N ILE A 155 12.55 16.66 -18.59
CA ILE A 155 12.38 15.21 -18.73
C ILE A 155 11.39 14.69 -17.70
N GLU A 156 11.50 15.12 -16.44
CA GLU A 156 10.57 14.74 -15.37
C GLU A 156 9.16 15.28 -15.65
N VAL A 157 9.04 16.53 -16.07
CA VAL A 157 7.76 17.14 -16.45
C VAL A 157 7.12 16.38 -17.62
N LYS A 158 7.90 16.03 -18.65
CA LYS A 158 7.42 15.24 -19.78
C LYS A 158 6.98 13.84 -19.34
N GLY A 159 7.75 13.20 -18.45
CA GLY A 159 7.42 11.90 -17.86
C GLY A 159 6.09 11.96 -17.11
N LEU A 160 5.90 12.95 -16.23
CA LEU A 160 4.64 13.15 -15.52
C LEU A 160 3.47 13.33 -16.49
N LYS A 161 3.60 14.22 -17.48
CA LYS A 161 2.55 14.45 -18.50
C LYS A 161 2.18 13.18 -19.27
N MET A 162 3.17 12.37 -19.63
CA MET A 162 2.94 11.10 -20.29
C MET A 162 2.15 10.15 -19.39
N LEU A 163 2.49 10.08 -18.10
CA LEU A 163 1.84 9.21 -17.13
C LEU A 163 0.45 9.67 -16.68
N PHE A 164 -0.04 10.85 -17.09
CA PHE A 164 -1.43 11.27 -16.80
C PHE A 164 -2.48 10.52 -17.62
N GLY A 165 -2.09 9.91 -18.74
CA GLY A 165 -2.96 9.07 -19.56
C GLY A 165 -3.10 7.66 -18.98
N ASP A 166 -4.31 7.11 -18.98
CA ASP A 166 -4.57 5.80 -18.35
C ASP A 166 -3.81 4.67 -19.07
N GLU A 167 -3.79 4.69 -20.40
CA GLU A 167 -3.10 3.67 -21.22
C GLU A 167 -1.58 3.73 -21.04
N THR A 168 -1.02 4.95 -21.04
CA THR A 168 0.43 5.18 -20.89
C THR A 168 0.90 4.86 -19.47
N TYR A 169 0.10 5.16 -18.46
CA TYR A 169 0.36 4.73 -17.08
C TYR A 169 0.38 3.20 -16.98
N LEU A 170 -0.67 2.52 -17.47
CA LEU A 170 -0.77 1.07 -17.38
C LEU A 170 0.37 0.37 -18.14
N ALA A 171 0.76 0.89 -19.30
CA ALA A 171 1.92 0.40 -20.04
C ALA A 171 3.23 0.58 -19.23
N TYR A 172 3.41 1.74 -18.60
CA TYR A 172 4.57 2.03 -17.77
C TYR A 172 4.68 1.08 -16.57
N VAL A 173 3.62 0.89 -15.78
CA VAL A 173 3.65 0.04 -14.57
C VAL A 173 3.84 -1.44 -14.90
N LYS A 174 3.37 -1.89 -16.08
CA LYS A 174 3.66 -3.23 -16.62
C LYS A 174 5.14 -3.41 -16.96
N GLN A 175 5.77 -2.39 -17.56
CA GLN A 175 7.19 -2.45 -17.90
C GLN A 175 8.13 -2.31 -16.69
N ASN A 176 7.67 -1.67 -15.61
CA ASN A 176 8.49 -1.38 -14.41
C ASN A 176 8.23 -2.34 -13.24
N GLY A 177 7.48 -3.42 -13.44
CA GLY A 177 7.34 -4.52 -12.49
C GLY A 177 6.41 -4.26 -11.29
N HIS A 178 5.66 -3.15 -11.29
CA HIS A 178 4.58 -2.89 -10.33
C HIS A 178 3.42 -3.85 -10.56
N TYR A 179 2.98 -3.96 -11.81
CA TYR A 179 1.94 -4.91 -12.23
C TYR A 179 2.28 -6.35 -11.83
N ASP A 180 3.49 -6.79 -12.18
CA ASP A 180 3.98 -8.13 -11.90
C ASP A 180 4.10 -8.42 -10.41
N TYR A 181 4.33 -7.40 -9.58
CA TYR A 181 4.36 -7.55 -8.13
C TYR A 181 2.97 -7.96 -7.61
N TYR A 182 1.90 -7.30 -8.06
CA TYR A 182 0.54 -7.64 -7.67
C TYR A 182 0.11 -9.01 -8.21
N VAL A 183 0.44 -9.33 -9.45
CA VAL A 183 0.19 -10.65 -10.05
C VAL A 183 0.84 -11.76 -9.23
N LYS A 184 2.13 -11.62 -8.89
CA LYS A 184 2.86 -12.60 -8.09
C LYS A 184 2.27 -12.76 -6.69
N GLY A 185 1.91 -11.66 -6.04
CA GLY A 185 1.26 -11.67 -4.73
C GLY A 185 -0.07 -12.45 -4.74
N TYR A 186 -0.91 -12.21 -5.74
CA TYR A 186 -2.18 -12.94 -5.92
C TYR A 186 -1.95 -14.44 -6.11
N ILE A 187 -1.06 -14.82 -7.03
CA ILE A 187 -0.80 -16.24 -7.34
C ILE A 187 -0.32 -16.98 -6.08
N GLN A 188 0.64 -16.40 -5.35
CA GLN A 188 1.16 -17.00 -4.12
C GLN A 188 0.09 -17.17 -3.05
N ALA A 189 -0.79 -16.17 -2.88
CA ALA A 189 -1.88 -16.25 -1.91
C ALA A 189 -2.91 -17.34 -2.26
N MET A 190 -3.27 -17.45 -3.54
CA MET A 190 -4.21 -18.46 -4.01
C MET A 190 -3.64 -19.88 -3.94
N GLN A 191 -2.33 -20.04 -4.21
CA GLN A 191 -1.65 -21.33 -4.03
C GLN A 191 -1.63 -21.78 -2.57
N LYS A 192 -1.31 -20.88 -1.62
CA LYS A 192 -1.35 -21.18 -0.18
C LYS A 192 -2.74 -21.58 0.30
N ARG A 193 -3.78 -20.97 -0.25
CA ARG A 193 -5.16 -21.36 0.04
C ARG A 193 -5.42 -22.79 -0.43
N ASN A 194 -5.06 -23.12 -1.67
CA ASN A 194 -5.26 -24.45 -2.22
C ASN A 194 -4.44 -25.51 -1.47
N SER A 195 -3.20 -25.21 -1.05
CA SER A 195 -2.38 -26.16 -0.27
C SER A 195 -2.98 -26.46 1.11
N PHE A 196 -3.57 -25.46 1.79
CA PHE A 196 -4.24 -25.66 3.07
C PHE A 196 -5.44 -26.63 2.97
N PHE A 197 -6.23 -26.53 1.89
CA PHE A 197 -7.36 -27.45 1.67
C PHE A 197 -6.91 -28.85 1.25
N VAL A 198 -5.77 -28.97 0.55
CA VAL A 198 -5.19 -30.28 0.19
C VAL A 198 -4.60 -30.99 1.42
N GLU A 199 -3.95 -30.26 2.34
CA GLU A 199 -3.44 -30.84 3.60
C GLU A 199 -4.54 -31.26 4.58
N GLN A 200 -5.68 -30.55 4.61
CA GLN A 200 -6.83 -30.96 5.44
C GLN A 200 -7.53 -32.22 4.92
N GLN A 201 -7.50 -32.45 3.60
CA GLN A 201 -8.04 -33.69 3.02
C GLN A 201 -7.11 -34.89 3.23
N SER A 202 -5.78 -34.70 3.23
CA SER A 202 -4.82 -35.78 3.47
C SER A 202 -4.70 -36.18 4.96
N THR A 203 -5.08 -35.30 5.89
CA THR A 203 -5.18 -35.66 7.33
C THR A 203 -6.54 -36.24 7.74
N SER A 204 -7.56 -36.16 6.87
CA SER A 204 -8.90 -36.72 7.12
C SER A 204 -9.10 -38.14 6.56
N LEU A 205 -8.05 -38.75 5.98
CA LEU A 205 -8.05 -40.12 5.46
C LEU A 205 -6.94 -40.96 6.10
N VAL A 206 -6.93 -41.01 7.44
CA VAL A 206 -6.52 -42.23 8.14
C VAL A 206 -7.80 -42.83 8.73
N ALA A 207 -8.63 -43.38 7.84
CA ALA A 207 -9.63 -44.35 8.28
C ALA A 207 -8.83 -45.57 8.76
N ASP A 208 -8.92 -45.82 10.06
CA ASP A 208 -8.39 -47.02 10.68
C ASP A 208 -8.99 -48.25 9.97
N PRO A 209 -8.17 -49.11 9.32
CA PRO A 209 -8.66 -50.29 8.61
C PRO A 209 -9.27 -51.35 9.55
N SER A 210 -9.31 -51.10 10.87
CA SER A 210 -9.90 -52.00 11.86
C SER A 210 -11.43 -51.92 11.98
N SER A 211 -12.12 -51.05 11.23
CA SER A 211 -13.57 -50.81 11.34
C SER A 211 -14.42 -51.40 10.20
N LEU A 212 -13.97 -52.49 9.57
CA LEU A 212 -14.85 -53.30 8.73
C LEU A 212 -15.66 -54.26 9.62
N PRO A 213 -17.01 -54.24 9.59
CA PRO A 213 -17.81 -55.22 10.29
C PRO A 213 -17.56 -56.59 9.67
N THR A 214 -17.18 -57.56 10.51
CA THR A 214 -17.12 -58.96 10.09
C THR A 214 -18.55 -59.49 9.91
N GLU A 215 -18.74 -60.37 8.92
CA GLU A 215 -20.01 -60.95 8.45
C GLU A 215 -20.86 -61.74 9.50
N ASN A 216 -20.57 -61.62 10.81
CA ASN A 216 -21.19 -62.44 11.85
C ASN A 216 -22.28 -61.76 12.70
N GLU A 217 -22.81 -60.60 12.30
CA GLU A 217 -23.99 -59.99 12.95
C GLU A 217 -25.23 -59.94 12.03
N ILE A 218 -25.37 -60.94 11.16
CA ILE A 218 -26.60 -61.19 10.40
C ILE A 218 -27.20 -62.48 10.95
N PHE A 219 -28.35 -62.38 11.64
CA PHE A 219 -29.14 -63.42 12.31
C PHE A 219 -28.94 -63.59 13.83
N GLY A 220 -29.62 -62.72 14.58
CA GLY A 220 -30.06 -62.97 15.95
C GLY A 220 -31.55 -62.65 16.11
N MET A 221 -32.42 -63.52 15.57
CA MET A 221 -33.82 -63.58 16.01
C MET A 221 -34.00 -64.86 16.85
N LYS A 222 -34.16 -64.64 18.16
CA LYS A 222 -34.51 -65.56 19.26
C LYS A 222 -33.46 -66.59 19.70
#